data_AF-A0A7X9HFD9-F1
#
_entry.id   AF-A0A7X9HFD9-F1
#
_cell.length_a   1.000
_cell.length_b   1.000
_cell.length_c   1.000
_cell.angle_alpha   90.00
_cell.angle_beta   90.00
_cell.angle_gamma   90.00
#
_symmetry.space_group_name_H-M   'P 1'
#
loop_
_entity.id
_entity.type
_entity.pdbx_description
1 polymer ?
#
loop_
_entity_poly.entity_id
_entity_poly.type
_entity_poly.pdbx_seq_one_letter_code
_entity_poly.pdbx_strand_id
1 'polypeptide(L)'
;HSIYNLKNMLDDYAKYFEKPEIYYYIADINDAVRMQKILTKHKPHIVFHAAAHKYVDIMEQNPQEALRNNCLGTRTVLEAARGAGVSQFVCISTDKAVRPVSVMGATKRMAEVVTLAQNSPDMRTCCVRFGNVIGSRGSVIPLFYQQIAKGGPVTITHPDMTRYFMSIPEAVMLVIHAAMLSNGGEIFVLDMGKQYRVEEVARNLITLLGYEPDVDIPVVYTGIRPGEKLQEDLWNHGEELVPTLHKKIYKIAHNGFDALSVTKIKDLTPDYVQSLHEEECKQLIQAIVPDYRPFN
;
A
#
# COMPACT_ATOMS: atom_id res chain seq x y z
N HIS A 1 2.20 -10.78 -14.42
CA HIS A 1 3.60 -11.09 -14.76
C HIS A 1 4.12 -12.18 -13.84
N SER A 2 4.78 -13.20 -14.40
CA SER A 2 5.53 -14.18 -13.61
C SER A 2 6.80 -13.53 -13.03
N ILE A 3 7.37 -14.11 -11.97
CA ILE A 3 8.68 -13.71 -11.43
C ILE A 3 9.75 -13.76 -12.53
N TYR A 4 9.66 -14.75 -13.43
CA TYR A 4 10.54 -14.89 -14.58
C TYR A 4 10.52 -13.67 -15.51
N ASN A 5 9.33 -13.15 -15.84
CA ASN A 5 9.22 -11.97 -16.69
C ASN A 5 9.78 -10.71 -16.00
N LEU A 6 9.59 -10.59 -14.68
CA LEU A 6 10.15 -9.48 -13.91
C LEU A 6 11.69 -9.51 -13.94
N LYS A 7 12.28 -10.69 -13.73
CA LYS A 7 13.73 -10.89 -13.85
C LYS A 7 14.24 -10.48 -15.22
N ASN A 8 13.64 -11.01 -16.29
CA ASN A 8 14.08 -10.68 -17.65
C ASN A 8 14.00 -9.18 -17.92
N MET A 9 12.92 -8.53 -17.49
CA MET A 9 12.74 -7.09 -17.65
C MET A 9 13.82 -6.30 -16.90
N LEU A 10 14.13 -6.66 -15.64
CA LEU A 10 15.14 -5.97 -14.84
C LEU A 10 16.56 -6.21 -15.38
N ASP A 11 16.88 -7.43 -15.81
CA ASP A 11 18.16 -7.74 -16.44
C ASP A 11 18.36 -6.97 -17.75
N ASP A 12 17.28 -6.72 -18.49
CA ASP A 12 17.32 -5.91 -19.72
C ASP A 12 17.54 -4.42 -19.39
N TYR A 13 16.84 -3.89 -18.37
CA TYR A 13 17.05 -2.52 -17.88
C TYR A 13 18.47 -2.30 -17.34
N ALA A 14 19.04 -3.28 -16.64
CA ALA A 14 20.37 -3.19 -16.05
C ALA A 14 21.48 -2.94 -17.10
N LYS A 15 21.25 -3.27 -18.38
CA LYS A 15 22.19 -3.01 -19.49
C LYS A 15 22.39 -1.52 -19.77
N TYR A 16 21.44 -0.67 -19.41
CA TYR A 16 21.47 0.77 -19.64
C TYR A 16 22.12 1.56 -18.50
N PHE A 17 22.50 0.88 -17.42
CA PHE A 17 23.20 1.46 -16.27
C PHE A 17 24.60 0.87 -16.16
N GLU A 18 25.45 1.42 -15.28
CA GLU A 18 26.73 0.82 -14.91
C GLU A 18 26.51 -0.47 -14.12
N LYS A 19 26.03 -1.52 -14.80
CA LYS A 19 25.79 -2.91 -14.36
C LYS A 19 25.49 -3.05 -12.85
N PRO A 20 24.29 -2.68 -12.39
CA PRO A 20 23.90 -2.96 -11.01
C PRO A 20 23.89 -4.47 -10.75
N GLU A 21 24.41 -4.90 -9.59
CA GLU A 21 24.27 -6.27 -9.13
C GLU A 21 22.84 -6.49 -8.60
N ILE A 22 22.08 -7.37 -9.26
CA ILE A 22 20.70 -7.68 -8.89
C ILE A 22 20.63 -9.13 -8.40
N TYR A 23 20.14 -9.31 -7.18
CA TYR A 23 19.91 -10.63 -6.58
C TYR A 23 18.42 -10.91 -6.41
N TYR A 24 17.99 -12.08 -6.84
CA TYR A 24 16.59 -12.51 -6.77
C TYR A 24 16.40 -13.57 -5.69
N TYR A 25 15.40 -13.37 -4.84
CA TYR A 25 15.04 -14.31 -3.78
C TYR A 25 13.56 -14.66 -3.83
N ILE A 26 13.26 -15.96 -3.80
CA ILE A 26 11.92 -16.47 -3.51
C ILE A 26 11.84 -16.64 -1.99
N ALA A 27 10.98 -15.86 -1.34
CA ALA A 27 10.78 -15.90 0.10
C ALA A 27 9.41 -15.31 0.48
N ASP A 28 8.87 -15.78 1.60
CA ASP A 28 7.75 -15.16 2.32
C ASP A 28 8.34 -14.18 3.35
N ILE A 29 7.82 -12.95 3.41
CA ILE A 29 8.25 -11.95 4.39
C ILE A 29 7.95 -12.35 5.83
N ASN A 30 7.03 -13.29 6.03
CA ASN A 30 6.70 -13.86 7.34
C ASN A 30 7.74 -14.89 7.83
N ASP A 31 8.66 -15.35 6.98
CA ASP A 31 9.75 -16.24 7.39
C ASP A 31 10.92 -15.41 7.97
N ALA A 32 10.89 -15.23 9.29
CA ALA A 32 11.88 -14.46 10.02
C ALA A 32 13.31 -14.97 9.82
N VAL A 33 13.52 -16.29 9.79
CA VAL A 33 14.84 -16.90 9.61
C VAL A 33 15.36 -16.60 8.21
N ARG A 34 14.49 -16.70 7.20
CA ARG A 34 14.85 -16.40 5.81
C ARG A 34 15.15 -14.93 5.61
N MET A 35 14.33 -14.03 6.14
CA MET A 35 14.53 -12.58 6.06
C MET A 35 15.85 -12.19 6.73
N GLN A 36 16.10 -12.66 7.96
CA GLN A 36 17.36 -12.40 8.66
C GLN A 36 18.58 -12.83 7.85
N LYS A 37 18.56 -14.04 7.27
CA LYS A 37 19.66 -14.55 6.44
C LYS A 37 19.89 -13.68 5.19
N ILE A 38 18.84 -13.22 4.52
CA ILE A 38 18.97 -12.37 3.31
C ILE A 38 19.56 -11.00 3.68
N LEU A 39 18.96 -10.34 4.68
CA LEU A 39 19.37 -8.99 5.09
C LEU A 39 20.78 -8.98 5.69
N THR A 40 21.15 -9.99 6.48
CA THR A 40 22.52 -10.12 7.04
C THR A 40 23.57 -10.38 5.96
N LYS A 41 23.22 -11.15 4.91
CA LYS A 41 24.12 -11.44 3.80
C LYS A 41 24.48 -10.17 3.02
N HIS A 42 23.49 -9.33 2.73
CA HIS A 42 23.65 -8.18 1.84
C HIS A 42 23.87 -6.85 2.55
N LYS A 43 23.50 -6.73 3.83
CA LYS A 43 23.62 -5.52 4.65
C LYS A 43 23.20 -4.25 3.91
N PRO A 44 21.95 -4.17 3.40
CA PRO A 44 21.52 -3.02 2.62
C PRO A 44 21.48 -1.76 3.50
N HIS A 45 21.84 -0.60 2.92
CA HIS A 45 21.72 0.68 3.61
C HIS A 45 20.25 1.11 3.79
N ILE A 46 19.41 0.79 2.80
CA ILE A 46 18.00 1.19 2.75
C ILE A 46 17.15 -0.03 2.38
N VAL A 47 16.02 -0.21 3.07
CA VAL A 47 14.98 -1.18 2.70
C VAL A 47 13.72 -0.44 2.28
N PHE A 48 13.26 -0.68 1.04
CA PHE A 48 11.94 -0.26 0.56
C PHE A 48 10.96 -1.41 0.70
N HIS A 49 10.06 -1.34 1.68
CA HIS A 49 9.08 -2.38 1.95
C HIS A 49 7.77 -2.14 1.20
N ALA A 50 7.63 -2.81 0.05
CA ALA A 50 6.47 -2.74 -0.83
C ALA A 50 5.63 -4.04 -0.83
N ALA A 51 5.91 -5.00 0.06
CA ALA A 51 5.17 -6.25 0.13
C ALA A 51 3.92 -6.11 1.02
N ALA A 52 2.75 -6.38 0.45
CA ALA A 52 1.45 -6.40 1.13
C ALA A 52 0.38 -7.05 0.26
N HIS A 53 -0.70 -7.53 0.89
CA HIS A 53 -1.97 -7.81 0.21
C HIS A 53 -2.76 -6.51 0.10
N LYS A 54 -3.28 -6.23 -1.10
CA LYS A 54 -3.91 -4.93 -1.42
C LYS A 54 -5.35 -4.99 -1.90
N TYR A 55 -5.91 -6.17 -2.10
CA TYR A 55 -7.27 -6.34 -2.62
C TYR A 55 -8.27 -6.22 -1.45
N VAL A 56 -9.05 -5.14 -1.44
CA VAL A 56 -9.96 -4.81 -0.34
C VAL A 56 -10.97 -5.93 -0.11
N ASP A 57 -11.70 -6.30 -1.15
CA ASP A 57 -12.75 -7.32 -1.13
C ASP A 57 -12.25 -8.70 -0.68
N ILE A 58 -11.08 -9.12 -1.18
CA ILE A 58 -10.49 -10.40 -0.78
C ILE A 58 -10.05 -10.35 0.70
N MET A 59 -9.48 -9.22 1.14
CA MET A 59 -8.99 -9.09 2.52
C MET A 59 -10.12 -8.91 3.55
N GLU A 60 -11.28 -8.40 3.16
CA GLU A 60 -12.47 -8.42 4.03
C GLU A 60 -12.87 -9.84 4.43
N GLN A 61 -12.71 -10.80 3.52
CA GLN A 61 -13.03 -12.22 3.74
C GLN A 61 -11.84 -13.02 4.29
N ASN A 62 -10.66 -12.39 4.43
CA ASN A 62 -9.44 -13.07 4.88
C ASN A 62 -8.66 -12.18 5.87
N PRO A 63 -9.28 -11.73 6.97
CA PRO A 63 -8.66 -10.77 7.87
C PRO A 63 -7.45 -11.32 8.63
N GLN A 64 -7.40 -12.63 8.89
CA GLN A 64 -6.23 -13.31 9.47
C GLN A 64 -5.01 -13.14 8.56
N GLU A 65 -5.19 -13.31 7.25
CA GLU A 65 -4.09 -13.20 6.27
C GLU A 65 -3.71 -11.73 6.03
N ALA A 66 -4.66 -10.81 6.09
CA ALA A 66 -4.37 -9.37 6.07
C ALA A 66 -3.51 -8.97 7.29
N LEU A 67 -3.88 -9.43 8.50
CA LEU A 67 -3.11 -9.19 9.72
C LEU A 67 -1.71 -9.82 9.64
N ARG A 68 -1.66 -11.11 9.28
CA ARG A 68 -0.40 -11.86 9.15
C ARG A 68 0.53 -11.18 8.16
N ASN A 69 0.12 -10.96 6.92
CA ASN A 69 1.00 -10.46 5.89
C ASN A 69 1.28 -8.95 5.99
N ASN A 70 0.25 -8.12 6.16
CA ASN A 70 0.44 -6.67 6.11
C ASN A 70 1.03 -6.12 7.42
N CYS A 71 0.66 -6.68 8.57
CA CYS A 71 1.14 -6.21 9.86
C CYS A 71 2.32 -7.06 10.38
N LEU A 72 2.12 -8.36 10.62
CA LEU A 72 3.19 -9.20 11.20
C LEU A 72 4.37 -9.37 10.23
N GLY A 73 4.12 -9.56 8.94
CA GLY A 73 5.15 -9.60 7.91
C GLY A 73 5.96 -8.31 7.84
N THR A 74 5.32 -7.15 7.96
CA THR A 74 6.03 -5.86 8.08
C THR A 74 6.94 -5.82 9.30
N ARG A 75 6.45 -6.27 10.47
CA ARG A 75 7.26 -6.39 11.69
C ARG A 75 8.47 -7.31 11.47
N THR A 76 8.28 -8.46 10.84
CA THR A 76 9.36 -9.42 10.58
C THR A 76 10.47 -8.82 9.73
N VAL A 77 10.14 -8.10 8.64
CA VAL A 77 11.16 -7.44 7.81
C VAL A 77 11.84 -6.29 8.56
N LEU A 78 11.10 -5.50 9.35
CA LEU A 78 11.65 -4.45 10.20
C LEU A 78 12.67 -4.97 11.21
N GLU A 79 12.33 -6.05 11.91
CA GLU A 79 13.21 -6.67 12.90
C GLU A 79 14.47 -7.23 12.25
N ALA A 80 14.32 -7.89 11.10
CA ALA A 80 15.45 -8.41 10.33
C ALA A 80 16.35 -7.28 9.77
N ALA A 81 15.75 -6.17 9.32
CA ALA A 81 16.48 -4.99 8.87
C ALA A 81 17.30 -4.36 10.01
N ARG A 82 16.68 -4.19 11.18
CA ARG A 82 17.36 -3.71 12.38
C ARG A 82 18.51 -4.61 12.79
N GLY A 83 18.29 -5.93 12.82
CA GLY A 83 19.31 -6.92 13.17
C GLY A 83 20.48 -6.97 12.17
N ALA A 84 20.26 -6.55 10.91
CA ALA A 84 21.29 -6.47 9.89
C ALA A 84 22.02 -5.12 9.83
N GLY A 85 21.64 -4.14 10.66
CA GLY A 85 22.25 -2.81 10.69
C GLY A 85 21.82 -1.90 9.53
N VAL A 86 20.60 -2.09 9.01
CA VAL A 86 20.01 -1.20 7.99
C VAL A 86 19.84 0.20 8.56
N SER A 87 20.32 1.23 7.86
CA SER A 87 20.26 2.62 8.33
C SER A 87 18.91 3.30 8.07
N GLN A 88 18.15 2.82 7.08
CA GLN A 88 16.86 3.40 6.75
C GLN A 88 15.83 2.37 6.27
N PHE A 89 14.61 2.48 6.79
CA PHE A 89 13.48 1.66 6.39
C PHE A 89 12.32 2.53 5.88
N VAL A 90 11.85 2.27 4.67
CA VAL A 90 10.76 2.99 4.02
C VAL A 90 9.59 2.05 3.84
N CYS A 91 8.50 2.27 4.58
CA CYS A 91 7.27 1.50 4.43
C CYS A 91 6.34 2.16 3.42
N ILE A 92 5.95 1.42 2.39
CA ILE A 92 4.92 1.87 1.44
C ILE A 92 3.55 1.70 2.10
N SER A 93 2.83 2.82 2.24
CA SER A 93 1.46 2.88 2.75
C SER A 93 0.49 3.33 1.65
N THR A 94 -0.75 3.62 2.01
CA THR A 94 -1.86 3.91 1.08
C THR A 94 -2.82 4.90 1.72
N ASP A 95 -3.51 5.67 0.88
CA ASP A 95 -4.70 6.45 1.25
C ASP A 95 -5.72 5.65 2.10
N LYS A 96 -5.90 4.36 1.83
CA LYS A 96 -6.84 3.48 2.57
C LYS A 96 -6.47 3.26 4.04
N ALA A 97 -5.25 3.60 4.46
CA ALA A 97 -4.84 3.59 5.86
C ALA A 97 -5.38 4.80 6.64
N VAL A 98 -5.97 5.78 5.96
CA VAL A 98 -6.57 6.99 6.53
C VAL A 98 -8.04 6.72 6.81
N ARG A 99 -8.49 6.84 8.08
CA ARG A 99 -9.84 6.47 8.54
C ARG A 99 -10.32 5.18 7.88
N PRO A 100 -9.63 4.05 8.12
CA PRO A 100 -9.86 2.85 7.36
C PRO A 100 -11.31 2.36 7.56
N VAL A 101 -11.94 1.94 6.46
CA VAL A 101 -13.24 1.24 6.49
C VAL A 101 -13.12 -0.22 6.04
N SER A 102 -11.89 -0.62 5.68
CA SER A 102 -11.56 -1.99 5.32
C SER A 102 -10.45 -2.57 6.19
N VAL A 103 -10.47 -3.88 6.35
CA VAL A 103 -9.42 -4.70 6.94
C VAL A 103 -8.08 -4.44 6.27
N MET A 104 -8.04 -4.34 4.93
CA MET A 104 -6.81 -4.06 4.19
C MET A 104 -6.23 -2.70 4.59
N GLY A 105 -7.06 -1.66 4.59
CA GLY A 105 -6.65 -0.31 5.02
C GLY A 105 -6.18 -0.28 6.47
N ALA A 106 -6.93 -0.90 7.37
CA ALA A 106 -6.61 -0.92 8.79
C ALA A 106 -5.32 -1.68 9.11
N THR A 107 -5.07 -2.81 8.45
CA THR A 107 -3.81 -3.55 8.62
C THR A 107 -2.62 -2.79 8.03
N LYS A 108 -2.80 -1.98 6.99
CA LYS A 108 -1.78 -1.02 6.53
C LYS A 108 -1.55 0.12 7.52
N ARG A 109 -2.59 0.60 8.20
CA ARG A 109 -2.43 1.55 9.32
C ARG A 109 -1.62 0.92 10.47
N MET A 110 -1.87 -0.34 10.82
CA MET A 110 -1.04 -1.09 11.79
C MET A 110 0.42 -1.23 11.31
N ALA A 111 0.64 -1.43 10.00
CA ALA A 111 1.99 -1.46 9.42
C ALA A 111 2.74 -0.12 9.60
N GLU A 112 2.04 1.01 9.52
CA GLU A 112 2.62 2.32 9.84
C GLU A 112 3.01 2.40 11.32
N VAL A 113 2.13 1.97 12.23
CA VAL A 113 2.38 1.96 13.69
C VAL A 113 3.68 1.22 14.00
N VAL A 114 3.82 -0.02 13.53
CA VAL A 114 5.01 -0.84 13.83
C VAL A 114 6.29 -0.27 13.20
N THR A 115 6.17 0.36 12.03
CA THR A 115 7.31 0.98 11.35
C THR A 115 7.84 2.16 12.16
N LEU A 116 6.96 3.09 12.55
CA LEU A 116 7.40 4.29 13.28
C LEU A 116 7.80 3.97 14.72
N ALA A 117 7.21 2.94 15.34
CA ALA A 117 7.61 2.48 16.67
C ALA A 117 9.04 1.91 16.74
N GLN A 118 9.64 1.58 15.60
CA GLN A 118 11.02 1.09 15.48
C GLN A 118 12.00 2.19 15.05
N ASN A 119 11.55 3.44 14.93
CA ASN A 119 12.45 4.56 14.63
C ASN A 119 13.50 4.73 15.74
N SER A 120 14.78 4.79 15.36
CA SER A 120 15.88 5.00 16.28
C SER A 120 17.01 5.80 15.63
N PRO A 121 18.01 6.26 16.41
CA PRO A 121 19.21 6.89 15.85
C PRO A 121 19.97 5.98 14.86
N ASP A 122 19.90 4.66 15.06
CA ASP A 122 20.62 3.68 14.24
C ASP A 122 19.85 3.27 12.97
N MET A 123 18.52 3.34 13.00
CA MET A 123 17.65 3.00 11.87
C MET A 123 16.49 3.99 11.79
N ARG A 124 16.58 4.92 10.82
CA ARG A 124 15.52 5.88 10.55
C ARG A 124 14.38 5.18 9.83
N THR A 125 13.15 5.35 10.30
CA THR A 125 11.98 4.76 9.64
C THR A 125 11.02 5.84 9.15
N CYS A 126 10.38 5.60 8.00
CA CYS A 126 9.32 6.47 7.52
C CYS A 126 8.25 5.67 6.76
N CYS A 127 7.07 6.25 6.65
CA CYS A 127 5.97 5.73 5.85
C CYS A 127 5.63 6.72 4.73
N VAL A 128 5.23 6.23 3.55
CA VAL A 128 4.78 7.10 2.44
C VAL A 128 3.39 6.69 2.00
N ARG A 129 2.42 7.60 2.14
CA ARG A 129 1.02 7.44 1.70
C ARG A 129 0.82 8.06 0.33
N PHE A 130 0.13 7.32 -0.54
CA PHE A 130 -0.37 7.80 -1.81
C PHE A 130 -1.58 6.97 -2.27
N GLY A 131 -2.29 7.49 -3.27
CA GLY A 131 -3.49 6.86 -3.81
C GLY A 131 -3.22 5.84 -4.92
N ASN A 132 -4.17 5.69 -5.84
CA ASN A 132 -4.06 4.68 -6.88
C ASN A 132 -2.96 5.01 -7.89
N VAL A 133 -2.28 3.94 -8.34
CA VAL A 133 -1.26 4.01 -9.38
C VAL A 133 -1.79 3.40 -10.66
N ILE A 134 -1.72 4.16 -11.75
CA ILE A 134 -2.21 3.80 -13.08
C ILE A 134 -1.50 2.53 -13.57
N GLY A 135 -2.28 1.59 -14.11
CA GLY A 135 -1.74 0.36 -14.69
C GLY A 135 -1.15 -0.63 -13.67
N SER A 136 -1.29 -0.38 -12.36
CA SER A 136 -0.83 -1.32 -11.35
C SER A 136 -1.60 -2.65 -11.44
N ARG A 137 -0.94 -3.76 -11.08
CA ARG A 137 -1.53 -5.10 -11.16
C ARG A 137 -2.86 -5.17 -10.43
N GLY A 138 -3.89 -5.71 -11.10
CA GLY A 138 -5.23 -5.88 -10.53
C GLY A 138 -5.94 -4.56 -10.18
N SER A 139 -5.53 -3.44 -10.79
CA SER A 139 -6.25 -2.17 -10.66
C SER A 139 -7.38 -2.05 -11.69
N VAL A 140 -8.20 -1.01 -11.51
CA VAL A 140 -9.42 -0.79 -12.30
C VAL A 140 -9.15 -0.56 -13.79
N ILE A 141 -8.08 0.14 -14.15
CA ILE A 141 -7.78 0.45 -15.56
C ILE A 141 -7.49 -0.83 -16.37
N PRO A 142 -6.59 -1.74 -15.94
CA PRO A 142 -6.42 -3.06 -16.58
C PRO A 142 -7.72 -3.87 -16.67
N LEU A 143 -8.60 -3.80 -15.67
CA LEU A 143 -9.90 -4.47 -15.71
C LEU A 143 -10.78 -3.90 -16.82
N PHE A 144 -10.86 -2.57 -16.94
CA PHE A 144 -11.60 -1.91 -18.01
C PHE A 144 -11.06 -2.28 -19.39
N TYR A 145 -9.73 -2.28 -19.58
CA TYR A 145 -9.11 -2.76 -20.82
C TYR A 145 -9.55 -4.19 -21.16
N GLN A 146 -9.56 -5.10 -20.18
CA GLN A 146 -9.99 -6.49 -20.39
C GLN A 146 -11.49 -6.61 -20.69
N GLN A 147 -12.33 -5.79 -20.06
CA GLN A 147 -13.77 -5.78 -20.31
C GLN A 147 -14.06 -5.25 -21.72
N ILE A 148 -13.44 -4.13 -22.11
CA ILE A 148 -13.59 -3.53 -23.45
C ILE A 148 -13.11 -4.51 -24.52
N ALA A 149 -11.94 -5.15 -24.33
CA ALA A 149 -11.41 -6.14 -25.26
C ALA A 149 -12.32 -7.38 -25.44
N LYS A 150 -13.24 -7.63 -24.50
CA LYS A 150 -14.24 -8.70 -24.56
C LYS A 150 -15.61 -8.23 -25.10
N GLY A 151 -15.75 -6.97 -25.47
CA GLY A 151 -17.01 -6.38 -25.93
C GLY A 151 -17.89 -5.79 -24.81
N GLY A 152 -17.37 -5.64 -23.60
CA GLY A 152 -18.09 -5.07 -22.47
C GLY A 152 -19.04 -6.05 -21.76
N PRO A 153 -19.91 -5.55 -20.86
CA PRO A 153 -19.96 -4.16 -20.39
C PRO A 153 -18.76 -3.80 -19.51
N VAL A 154 -18.48 -2.50 -19.38
CA VAL A 154 -17.55 -1.99 -18.37
C VAL A 154 -18.29 -1.81 -17.05
N THR A 155 -17.79 -2.42 -15.98
CA THR A 155 -18.46 -2.44 -14.68
C THR A 155 -17.90 -1.38 -13.74
N ILE A 156 -18.77 -0.55 -13.17
CA ILE A 156 -18.41 0.52 -12.23
C ILE A 156 -19.18 0.33 -10.93
N THR A 157 -18.52 0.49 -9.80
CA THR A 157 -19.15 0.26 -8.49
C THR A 157 -20.19 1.32 -8.16
N HIS A 158 -19.89 2.60 -8.40
CA HIS A 158 -20.82 3.70 -8.14
C HIS A 158 -20.55 4.90 -9.08
N PRO A 159 -21.59 5.62 -9.57
CA PRO A 159 -21.42 6.77 -10.45
C PRO A 159 -20.51 7.85 -9.84
N ASP A 160 -20.70 8.14 -8.55
CA ASP A 160 -19.97 9.22 -7.85
C ASP A 160 -18.63 8.78 -7.26
N MET A 161 -18.15 7.56 -7.56
CA MET A 161 -16.86 7.10 -7.03
C MET A 161 -15.71 7.88 -7.67
N THR A 162 -14.84 8.46 -6.82
CA THR A 162 -13.64 9.18 -7.25
C THR A 162 -12.37 8.56 -6.71
N ARG A 163 -11.28 8.63 -7.47
CA ARG A 163 -9.96 8.17 -7.03
C ARG A 163 -8.86 9.15 -7.46
N TYR A 164 -7.81 9.20 -6.67
CA TYR A 164 -6.54 9.79 -7.07
C TYR A 164 -5.80 8.86 -8.03
N PHE A 165 -5.12 9.42 -9.03
CA PHE A 165 -4.32 8.64 -9.96
C PHE A 165 -2.95 9.29 -10.15
N MET A 166 -1.91 8.46 -10.07
CA MET A 166 -0.53 8.83 -10.35
C MET A 166 0.12 7.75 -11.22
N SER A 167 1.10 8.12 -12.04
CA SER A 167 1.85 7.14 -12.81
C SER A 167 2.82 6.34 -11.92
N ILE A 168 3.19 5.12 -12.33
CA ILE A 168 4.18 4.31 -11.59
C ILE A 168 5.52 5.06 -11.43
N PRO A 169 6.13 5.63 -12.50
CA PRO A 169 7.41 6.32 -12.37
C PRO A 169 7.33 7.54 -11.44
N GLU A 170 6.24 8.31 -11.51
CA GLU A 170 6.05 9.47 -10.63
C GLU A 170 5.95 9.04 -9.16
N ALA A 171 5.13 8.04 -8.85
CA ALA A 171 4.98 7.54 -7.47
C ALA A 171 6.31 7.01 -6.91
N VAL A 172 7.05 6.22 -7.70
CA VAL A 172 8.35 5.67 -7.29
C VAL A 172 9.38 6.78 -7.05
N MET A 173 9.45 7.78 -7.94
CA MET A 173 10.38 8.90 -7.76
C MET A 173 10.06 9.72 -6.51
N LEU A 174 8.78 10.00 -6.25
CA LEU A 174 8.36 10.72 -5.05
C LEU A 174 8.62 9.92 -3.77
N VAL A 175 8.47 8.60 -3.79
CA VAL A 175 8.85 7.72 -2.67
C VAL A 175 10.35 7.78 -2.39
N ILE A 176 11.19 7.75 -3.42
CA ILE A 176 12.64 7.87 -3.27
C ILE A 176 13.02 9.25 -2.70
N HIS A 177 12.40 10.33 -3.21
CA HIS A 177 12.62 11.67 -2.66
C HIS A 177 12.13 11.80 -1.21
N ALA A 178 11.00 11.19 -0.85
CA ALA A 178 10.53 11.15 0.53
C ALA A 178 11.52 10.44 1.46
N ALA A 179 12.11 9.33 1.00
CA ALA A 179 13.17 8.65 1.74
C ALA A 179 14.39 9.58 1.96
N MET A 180 14.80 10.35 0.95
CA MET A 180 15.90 11.32 1.10
C MET A 180 15.59 12.44 2.11
N LEU A 181 14.33 12.85 2.21
CA LEU A 181 13.87 13.92 3.11
C LEU A 181 13.65 13.47 4.56
N SER A 182 13.55 12.16 4.80
CA SER A 182 13.28 11.60 6.12
C SER A 182 14.44 11.80 7.08
N ASN A 183 14.14 12.26 8.30
CA ASN A 183 15.03 12.25 9.46
C ASN A 183 14.68 11.14 10.46
N GLY A 184 13.58 10.41 10.21
CA GLY A 184 13.08 9.31 11.02
C GLY A 184 11.79 9.69 11.75
N GLY A 185 10.82 8.77 11.75
CA GLY A 185 9.53 8.93 12.42
C GLY A 185 8.44 9.62 11.58
N GLU A 186 8.71 9.99 10.33
CA GLU A 186 7.75 10.70 9.50
C GLU A 186 6.74 9.80 8.77
N ILE A 187 5.52 10.31 8.62
CA ILE A 187 4.59 9.86 7.59
C ILE A 187 4.53 10.94 6.52
N PHE A 188 4.96 10.59 5.31
CA PHE A 188 4.86 11.43 4.13
C PHE A 188 3.55 11.17 3.39
N VAL A 189 3.00 12.23 2.81
CA VAL A 189 1.83 12.22 1.96
C VAL A 189 2.22 12.82 0.62
N LEU A 190 1.98 12.09 -0.47
CA LEU A 190 2.25 12.58 -1.82
C LEU A 190 1.09 13.46 -2.32
N ASP A 191 1.43 14.55 -2.98
CA ASP A 191 0.46 15.34 -3.73
C ASP A 191 0.02 14.58 -4.98
N MET A 192 -1.22 14.10 -4.94
CA MET A 192 -1.83 13.33 -6.02
C MET A 192 -2.60 14.21 -7.03
N GLY A 193 -2.64 15.53 -6.83
CA GLY A 193 -3.49 16.43 -7.60
C GLY A 193 -4.97 16.20 -7.35
N LYS A 194 -5.81 16.40 -8.39
CA LYS A 194 -7.27 16.24 -8.28
C LYS A 194 -7.70 14.78 -8.34
N GLN A 195 -8.81 14.46 -7.68
CA GLN A 195 -9.49 13.19 -7.89
C GLN A 195 -10.26 13.20 -9.21
N TYR A 196 -10.40 12.01 -9.82
CA TYR A 196 -11.17 11.80 -11.05
C TYR A 196 -12.30 10.83 -10.78
N ARG A 197 -13.47 11.04 -11.41
CA ARG A 197 -14.55 10.06 -11.37
C ARG A 197 -14.10 8.79 -12.08
N VAL A 198 -14.32 7.64 -11.46
CA VAL A 198 -13.97 6.34 -12.07
C VAL A 198 -14.75 6.13 -13.36
N GLU A 199 -15.99 6.62 -13.42
CA GLU A 199 -16.81 6.65 -14.63
C GLU A 199 -16.17 7.44 -15.78
N GLU A 200 -15.68 8.64 -15.51
CA GLU A 200 -15.02 9.47 -16.52
C GLU A 200 -13.79 8.76 -17.08
N VAL A 201 -12.98 8.13 -16.20
CA VAL A 201 -11.82 7.33 -16.60
C VAL A 201 -12.24 6.17 -17.51
N ALA A 202 -13.33 5.47 -17.17
CA ALA A 202 -13.85 4.35 -17.96
C ALA A 202 -14.31 4.79 -19.35
N ARG A 203 -15.13 5.84 -19.43
CA ARG A 203 -15.67 6.39 -20.68
C ARG A 203 -14.58 6.95 -21.60
N ASN A 204 -13.60 7.64 -21.01
CA ASN A 204 -12.43 8.13 -21.75
C ASN A 204 -11.61 6.97 -22.33
N LEU A 205 -11.47 5.87 -21.57
CA LEU A 205 -10.76 4.69 -22.07
C LEU A 205 -11.51 3.98 -23.21
N ILE A 206 -12.83 3.85 -23.12
CA ILE A 206 -13.67 3.33 -24.21
C ILE A 206 -13.45 4.16 -25.49
N THR A 207 -13.54 5.48 -25.37
CA THR A 207 -13.33 6.42 -26.48
C THR A 207 -11.92 6.34 -27.06
N LEU A 208 -10.91 6.27 -26.20
CA LEU A 208 -9.51 6.15 -26.61
C LEU A 208 -9.23 4.88 -27.42
N LEU A 209 -9.98 3.81 -27.18
CA LEU A 209 -9.88 2.55 -27.91
C LEU A 209 -10.72 2.52 -29.21
N GLY A 210 -11.37 3.63 -29.57
CA GLY A 210 -12.12 3.78 -30.81
C GLY A 210 -13.58 3.32 -30.73
N TYR A 211 -14.12 3.11 -29.52
CA TYR A 211 -15.51 2.73 -29.29
C TYR A 211 -16.33 3.90 -28.74
N GLU A 212 -17.63 3.92 -28.99
CA GLU A 212 -18.57 4.88 -28.42
C GLU A 212 -19.21 4.34 -27.11
N PRO A 213 -19.04 5.04 -25.96
CA PRO A 213 -19.65 4.63 -24.69
C PRO A 213 -21.18 4.55 -24.77
N ASP A 214 -21.76 3.51 -24.16
CA ASP A 214 -23.20 3.20 -24.16
C ASP A 214 -23.84 2.92 -25.54
N VAL A 215 -23.05 2.94 -26.62
CA VAL A 215 -23.45 2.49 -27.95
C VAL A 215 -22.74 1.18 -28.29
N ASP A 216 -21.41 1.20 -28.34
CA ASP A 216 -20.59 0.01 -28.61
C ASP A 216 -20.30 -0.77 -27.32
N ILE A 217 -20.03 -0.04 -26.23
CA ILE A 217 -19.63 -0.62 -24.94
C ILE A 217 -20.50 -0.03 -23.82
N PRO A 218 -21.43 -0.80 -23.23
CA PRO A 218 -22.27 -0.34 -22.13
C PRO A 218 -21.47 -0.12 -20.84
N VAL A 219 -21.81 0.92 -20.07
CA VAL A 219 -21.34 1.12 -18.69
C VAL A 219 -22.43 0.67 -17.72
N VAL A 220 -22.11 -0.26 -16.82
CA VAL A 220 -23.07 -0.82 -15.86
C VAL A 220 -22.63 -0.62 -14.42
N TYR A 221 -23.57 -0.30 -13.54
CA TYR A 221 -23.31 -0.12 -12.12
C TYR A 221 -23.51 -1.42 -11.33
N THR A 222 -22.51 -1.80 -10.55
CA THR A 222 -22.52 -3.07 -9.78
C THR A 222 -22.76 -2.87 -8.28
N GLY A 223 -22.81 -1.63 -7.80
CA GLY A 223 -22.89 -1.31 -6.38
C GLY A 223 -21.53 -1.26 -5.70
N ILE A 224 -21.50 -0.59 -4.54
CA ILE A 224 -20.33 -0.45 -3.69
C ILE A 224 -20.04 -1.79 -3.02
N ARG A 225 -18.78 -2.21 -3.01
CA ARG A 225 -18.36 -3.44 -2.33
C ARG A 225 -18.08 -3.19 -0.84
N PRO A 226 -18.18 -4.21 0.02
CA PRO A 226 -17.77 -4.11 1.42
C PRO A 226 -16.36 -3.51 1.56
N GLY A 227 -16.22 -2.55 2.47
CA GLY A 227 -14.94 -1.89 2.76
C GLY A 227 -14.47 -0.86 1.72
N GLU A 228 -15.28 -0.49 0.72
CA GLU A 228 -14.95 0.58 -0.22
C GLU A 228 -15.51 1.94 0.20
N LYS A 229 -14.71 3.00 -0.03
CA LYS A 229 -15.16 4.38 0.08
C LYS A 229 -15.57 4.95 -1.28
N LEU A 230 -16.53 5.87 -1.30
CA LEU A 230 -16.82 6.69 -2.49
C LEU A 230 -15.63 7.58 -2.84
N GLN A 231 -15.00 8.18 -1.84
CA GLN A 231 -13.85 9.07 -1.98
C GLN A 231 -12.78 8.67 -0.97
N GLU A 232 -11.52 8.70 -1.40
CA GLU A 232 -10.39 8.41 -0.52
C GLU A 232 -9.80 9.70 0.03
N ASP A 233 -9.26 9.61 1.23
CA ASP A 233 -8.57 10.70 1.92
C ASP A 233 -7.07 10.43 1.96
N LEU A 234 -6.26 11.47 1.82
CA LEU A 234 -4.79 11.32 1.91
C LEU A 234 -4.26 11.53 3.34
N TRP A 235 -5.05 12.15 4.23
CA TRP A 235 -4.73 12.36 5.65
C TRP A 235 -6.01 12.50 6.50
N ASN A 236 -5.87 12.35 7.82
CA ASN A 236 -6.98 12.41 8.75
C ASN A 236 -7.48 13.84 9.00
N HIS A 237 -8.77 14.01 9.26
CA HIS A 237 -9.26 15.29 9.79
C HIS A 237 -8.60 15.57 11.15
N GLY A 238 -7.93 16.72 11.26
CA GLY A 238 -7.13 17.08 12.43
C GLY A 238 -5.63 16.77 12.31
N GLU A 239 -5.20 16.00 11.30
CA GLU A 239 -3.78 15.92 10.93
C GLU A 239 -3.38 17.20 10.19
N GLU A 240 -2.30 17.84 10.62
CA GLU A 240 -1.71 18.98 9.95
C GLU A 240 -0.67 18.51 8.93
N LEU A 241 -0.83 18.93 7.67
CA LEU A 241 0.18 18.75 6.62
C LEU A 241 1.21 19.86 6.69
N VAL A 242 2.46 19.48 6.93
CA VAL A 242 3.59 20.40 6.92
C VAL A 242 4.33 20.24 5.58
N PRO A 243 4.62 21.33 4.86
CA PRO A 243 5.36 21.25 3.61
C PRO A 243 6.80 20.75 3.84
N THR A 244 7.35 20.09 2.82
CA THR A 244 8.78 19.72 2.77
C THR A 244 9.51 20.58 1.73
N LEU A 245 10.82 20.35 1.54
CA LEU A 245 11.59 20.97 0.47
C LEU A 245 11.10 20.56 -0.94
N HIS A 246 10.37 19.44 -1.04
CA HIS A 246 9.81 18.98 -2.30
C HIS A 246 8.33 19.34 -2.40
N LYS A 247 7.94 20.12 -3.43
CA LYS A 247 6.60 20.70 -3.59
C LYS A 247 5.44 19.69 -3.63
N LYS A 248 5.72 18.43 -4.02
CA LYS A 248 4.74 17.33 -4.06
C LYS A 248 4.79 16.38 -2.87
N ILE A 249 5.54 16.71 -1.81
CA ILE A 249 5.69 15.85 -0.64
C ILE A 249 5.40 16.69 0.61
N TYR A 250 4.42 16.23 1.38
CA TYR A 250 4.06 16.78 2.68
C TYR A 250 4.42 15.77 3.77
N LYS A 251 4.65 16.24 4.99
CA LYS A 251 4.77 15.40 6.18
C LYS A 251 3.59 15.66 7.11
N ILE A 252 3.14 14.64 7.82
CA ILE A 252 2.13 14.80 8.87
C ILE A 252 2.82 15.30 10.15
N ALA A 253 2.33 16.38 10.75
CA ALA A 253 2.93 17.00 11.93
C ALA A 253 2.99 16.05 13.15
N HIS A 254 1.91 15.29 13.36
CA HIS A 254 1.79 14.32 14.44
C HIS A 254 1.30 12.99 13.89
N ASN A 255 2.08 11.93 14.07
CA ASN A 255 1.76 10.60 13.58
C ASN A 255 0.58 9.92 14.34
N GLY A 256 0.18 10.49 15.48
CA GLY A 256 -1.08 10.21 16.17
C GLY A 256 -1.19 8.82 16.79
N PHE A 257 -0.06 8.12 16.98
CA PHE A 257 -0.05 6.77 17.54
C PHE A 257 0.11 6.80 19.06
N ASP A 258 -0.73 6.07 19.77
CA ASP A 258 -0.58 5.84 21.20
C ASP A 258 0.31 4.62 21.48
N ALA A 259 1.02 4.63 22.62
CA ALA A 259 1.92 3.56 23.01
C ALA A 259 1.19 2.22 23.25
N LEU A 260 -0.11 2.25 23.59
CA LEU A 260 -0.89 1.05 23.82
C LEU A 260 -1.14 0.28 22.51
N SER A 261 -1.41 0.98 21.42
CA SER A 261 -1.52 0.38 20.07
C SER A 261 -0.23 -0.34 19.66
N VAL A 262 0.93 0.26 19.94
CA VAL A 262 2.23 -0.38 19.68
C VAL A 262 2.40 -1.66 20.50
N THR A 263 2.09 -1.62 21.80
CA THR A 263 2.19 -2.79 22.68
C THR A 263 1.27 -3.91 22.24
N LYS A 264 0.00 -3.60 21.94
CA LYS A 264 -0.97 -4.58 21.45
C LYS A 264 -0.46 -5.30 20.20
N ILE A 265 0.16 -4.58 19.25
CA ILE A 265 0.71 -5.20 18.04
C ILE A 265 1.94 -6.07 18.37
N LYS A 266 2.80 -5.65 19.29
CA LYS A 266 3.99 -6.42 19.70
C LYS A 266 3.61 -7.78 20.28
N ASP A 267 2.52 -7.84 21.03
CA ASP A 267 2.03 -9.06 21.69
C ASP A 267 1.35 -10.03 20.70
N LEU A 268 1.08 -9.62 19.47
CA LEU A 268 0.51 -10.51 18.45
C LEU A 268 1.52 -11.54 17.99
N THR A 269 1.08 -12.80 17.96
CA THR A 269 1.81 -13.92 17.36
C THR A 269 1.08 -14.42 16.11
N PRO A 270 1.80 -15.02 15.13
CA PRO A 270 1.17 -15.63 13.98
C PRO A 270 0.11 -16.68 14.37
N ASP A 271 0.42 -17.53 15.34
CA ASP A 271 -0.48 -18.60 15.81
C ASP A 271 -1.76 -18.03 16.42
N TYR A 272 -1.64 -16.96 17.23
CA TYR A 272 -2.80 -16.28 17.79
C TYR A 272 -3.69 -15.71 16.68
N VAL A 273 -3.11 -14.94 15.74
CA VAL A 273 -3.87 -14.34 14.62
C VAL A 273 -4.55 -15.43 13.77
N GLN A 274 -3.90 -16.57 13.54
CA GLN A 274 -4.47 -17.67 12.78
C GLN A 274 -5.58 -18.42 13.52
N SER A 275 -5.57 -18.41 14.86
CA SER A 275 -6.63 -19.04 15.66
C SER A 275 -7.93 -18.25 15.71
N LEU A 276 -7.90 -16.95 15.37
CA LEU A 276 -9.07 -16.08 15.43
C LEU A 276 -10.02 -16.33 14.26
N HIS A 277 -11.32 -16.21 14.53
CA HIS A 277 -12.35 -16.10 13.51
C HIS A 277 -12.36 -14.68 12.90
N GLU A 278 -13.09 -14.53 11.78
CA GLU A 278 -13.10 -13.27 11.01
C GLU A 278 -13.54 -12.06 11.83
N GLU A 279 -14.63 -12.21 12.60
CA GLU A 279 -15.16 -11.12 13.43
C GLU A 279 -14.23 -10.77 14.60
N GLU A 280 -13.57 -11.76 15.18
CA GLU A 280 -12.57 -11.54 16.25
C GLU A 280 -11.35 -10.78 15.69
N CYS A 281 -10.94 -11.06 14.45
CA CYS A 281 -9.90 -10.29 13.78
C CYS A 281 -10.32 -8.83 13.58
N LYS A 282 -11.55 -8.57 13.12
CA LYS A 282 -12.06 -7.20 12.94
C LYS A 282 -12.14 -6.45 14.28
N GLN A 283 -12.58 -7.11 15.35
CA GLN A 283 -12.59 -6.56 16.70
C GLN A 283 -11.18 -6.24 17.21
N LEU A 284 -10.22 -7.15 17.00
CA LEU A 284 -8.81 -6.93 17.34
C LEU A 284 -8.25 -5.73 16.58
N ILE A 285 -8.50 -5.65 15.27
CA ILE A 285 -8.07 -4.52 14.43
C ILE A 285 -8.69 -3.23 14.97
N GLN A 286 -9.99 -3.21 15.29
CA GLN A 286 -10.65 -2.02 15.83
C GLN A 286 -10.09 -1.60 17.20
N ALA A 287 -9.69 -2.55 18.04
CA ALA A 287 -9.06 -2.26 19.32
C ALA A 287 -7.65 -1.66 19.19
N ILE A 288 -6.96 -1.88 18.06
CA ILE A 288 -5.63 -1.35 17.76
C ILE A 288 -5.70 -0.08 16.91
N VAL A 289 -6.72 0.04 16.06
CA VAL A 289 -6.96 1.16 15.15
C VAL A 289 -8.35 1.71 15.48
N PRO A 290 -8.49 2.59 16.49
CA PRO A 290 -9.80 3.01 17.00
C PRO A 290 -10.66 3.79 16.00
N ASP A 291 -10.07 4.35 14.96
CA ASP A 291 -10.75 5.03 13.84
C ASP A 291 -11.16 4.06 12.72
N TYR A 292 -10.83 2.76 12.84
CA TYR A 292 -11.37 1.73 11.97
C TYR A 292 -12.88 1.61 12.17
N ARG A 293 -13.61 1.72 11.05
CA ARG A 293 -15.06 1.55 10.98
C ARG A 293 -15.34 0.39 10.02
N PRO A 294 -15.37 -0.86 10.52
CA PRO A 294 -15.63 -2.02 9.66
C PRO A 294 -16.97 -1.84 8.92
N PHE A 295 -17.01 -2.35 7.70
CA PHE A 295 -18.26 -2.49 6.96
C PHE A 295 -19.12 -3.56 7.64
N ASN A 296 -20.35 -3.21 8.03
CA ASN A 296 -21.33 -4.14 8.61
C ASN A 296 -22.10 -4.90 7.53
#